data_AF-A0A532F8X2-F1
#
_entry.id   AF-A0A532F8X2-F1
#
_cell.length_a   1.000
_cell.length_b   1.000
_cell.length_c   1.000
_cell.angle_alpha   90.00
_cell.angle_beta   90.00
_cell.angle_gamma   90.00
#
_symmetry.space_group_name_H-M   'P 1'
#
loop_
_entity.id
_entity.type
_entity.pdbx_description
1 polymer ?
#
loop_
_entity_poly.entity_id
_entity_poly.type
_entity_poly.pdbx_seq_one_letter_code
_entity_poly.pdbx_strand_id
1 'polypeptide(L)'
;MLTELGVGRLSFIEFQMPTLVDKPPKGSGWIHEIKYDGYRTQLIIHLGRVQAFTRNGYDWTDRYLPIVRAAAELKAKLAIIDGEATVFGATGRPDFQALRRELGKAESTKLVFHAFDLLHLNGKDLRGAPLLERKRALQRLLK
;
A
#
# COMPACT_ATOMS: atom_id res chain seq x y z
N MET A 1 4.47 29.02 -16.85
CA MET A 1 3.98 28.54 -15.54
C MET A 1 2.53 28.09 -15.76
N LEU A 2 2.36 26.90 -16.35
CA LEU A 2 1.03 26.36 -16.66
C LEU A 2 0.60 25.53 -15.46
N THR A 3 -0.45 25.98 -14.78
CA THR A 3 -1.23 25.19 -13.84
C THR A 3 -1.81 24.00 -14.61
N GLU A 4 -1.26 22.80 -14.41
CA GLU A 4 -1.88 21.56 -14.87
C GLU A 4 -3.21 21.37 -14.14
N LEU A 5 -4.27 21.90 -14.75
CA LEU A 5 -5.63 21.38 -14.82
C LEU A 5 -6.05 20.46 -13.66
N GLY A 6 -6.52 21.04 -12.55
CA GLY A 6 -7.58 20.48 -11.69
C GLY A 6 -7.34 19.13 -10.99
N VAL A 7 -6.17 18.52 -11.11
CA VAL A 7 -5.85 17.27 -10.42
C VAL A 7 -5.30 17.60 -9.03
N GLY A 8 -6.18 17.57 -8.02
CA GLY A 8 -5.78 17.77 -6.63
C GLY A 8 -4.60 16.88 -6.24
N ARG A 9 -3.61 17.45 -5.55
CA ARG A 9 -2.47 16.69 -5.01
C ARG A 9 -3.00 15.67 -4.01
N LEU A 10 -2.75 14.39 -4.27
CA LEU A 10 -3.04 13.33 -3.31
C LEU A 10 -2.12 13.49 -2.09
N SER A 11 -2.65 13.21 -0.91
CA SER A 11 -1.95 13.29 0.36
C SER A 11 -2.21 12.03 1.18
N PHE A 12 -1.38 11.83 2.20
CA PHE A 12 -1.53 10.70 3.12
C PHE A 12 -2.92 10.70 3.75
N ILE A 13 -3.54 9.52 3.76
CA ILE A 13 -4.83 9.28 4.41
C ILE A 13 -4.58 8.48 5.67
N GLU A 14 -5.11 8.96 6.80
CA GLU A 14 -5.05 8.22 8.06
C GLU A 14 -5.60 6.80 7.89
N PHE A 15 -4.87 5.83 8.45
CA PHE A 15 -5.20 4.43 8.26
C PHE A 15 -6.46 4.01 9.01
N GLN A 16 -7.30 3.22 8.34
CA GLN A 16 -8.37 2.49 9.02
C GLN A 16 -7.76 1.44 9.96
N MET A 17 -8.14 1.49 11.23
CA MET A 17 -7.62 0.60 12.27
C MET A 17 -8.53 -0.60 12.50
N PRO A 18 -7.98 -1.83 12.56
CA PRO A 18 -8.77 -2.99 12.96
C PRO A 18 -9.21 -2.87 14.43
N THR A 19 -10.40 -3.36 14.73
CA THR A 19 -10.87 -3.59 16.09
C THR A 19 -10.40 -4.98 16.55
N LEU A 20 -9.70 -5.04 17.68
CA LEU A 20 -9.33 -6.32 18.29
C LEU A 20 -10.58 -6.99 18.87
N VAL A 21 -10.81 -8.25 18.48
CA VAL A 21 -11.92 -9.08 18.95
C VAL A 21 -11.41 -10.48 19.27
N ASP A 22 -12.06 -11.18 20.21
CA ASP A 22 -11.63 -12.52 20.64
C ASP A 22 -11.80 -13.59 19.56
N LYS A 23 -12.80 -13.42 18.68
CA LYS A 23 -13.12 -14.37 17.60
C LYS A 23 -13.44 -13.60 16.31
N PRO A 24 -12.97 -14.07 15.15
CA PRO A 24 -13.37 -13.49 13.86
C PRO A 24 -14.90 -13.52 13.72
N PRO A 25 -15.50 -12.44 13.19
CA PRO A 25 -16.93 -12.41 12.93
C PRO A 25 -17.31 -13.46 11.88
N LYS A 26 -18.54 -13.96 11.97
CA LYS A 26 -19.06 -15.02 11.09
C LYS A 26 -20.07 -14.47 10.08
N GLY A 27 -20.33 -15.24 9.03
CA GLY A 27 -21.34 -14.95 8.02
C GLY A 27 -20.77 -14.42 6.70
N SER A 28 -21.62 -14.35 5.68
CA SER A 28 -21.24 -13.97 4.31
C SER A 28 -20.91 -12.49 4.11
N GLY A 29 -21.16 -11.65 5.11
CA GLY A 29 -20.80 -10.23 5.11
C GLY A 29 -19.31 -9.95 5.36
N TRP A 30 -18.50 -10.99 5.60
CA TRP A 30 -17.09 -10.86 5.97
C TRP A 30 -16.17 -11.56 4.97
N ILE A 31 -14.99 -10.97 4.78
CA ILE A 31 -13.86 -11.61 4.12
C ILE A 31 -12.69 -11.73 5.08
N HIS A 32 -11.81 -12.68 4.82
CA HIS A 32 -10.62 -12.93 5.63
C HIS A 32 -9.38 -12.76 4.78
N GLU A 33 -8.38 -12.10 5.35
CA GLU A 33 -7.09 -11.88 4.70
C GLU A 33 -5.97 -12.31 5.65
N ILE A 34 -4.83 -12.66 5.05
CA ILE A 34 -3.63 -12.98 5.83
C ILE A 34 -3.18 -11.69 6.52
N LYS A 35 -3.01 -11.76 7.84
CA LYS A 35 -2.30 -10.72 8.59
C LYS A 35 -0.80 -10.89 8.34
N TYR A 36 -0.22 -9.98 7.57
CA TYR A 36 1.22 -9.89 7.41
C TYR A 36 1.84 -9.13 8.60
N ASP A 37 2.99 -9.60 9.08
CA ASP A 37 3.76 -8.93 10.12
C ASP A 37 4.91 -8.13 9.48
N GLY A 38 4.68 -6.84 9.24
CA GLY A 38 5.64 -5.96 8.57
C GLY A 38 5.50 -4.50 9.01
N TYR A 39 5.72 -3.59 8.06
CA TYR A 39 5.44 -2.17 8.22
C TYR A 39 4.31 -1.74 7.28
N ARG A 40 3.15 -1.40 7.86
CA ARG A 40 2.04 -0.80 7.12
C ARG A 40 2.48 0.47 6.43
N THR A 41 2.31 0.48 5.12
CA THR A 41 2.84 1.50 4.20
C THR A 41 1.76 1.92 3.22
N GLN A 42 1.59 3.23 3.04
CA GLN A 42 0.72 3.80 2.03
C GLN A 42 1.54 4.28 0.84
N LEU A 43 1.26 3.77 -0.35
CA LEU A 43 1.86 4.27 -1.58
C LEU A 43 0.95 5.30 -2.22
N ILE A 44 1.51 6.47 -2.54
CA ILE A 44 0.82 7.53 -3.27
C ILE A 44 1.50 7.69 -4.63
N ILE A 45 0.74 7.45 -5.69
CA ILE A 45 1.19 7.61 -7.07
C ILE A 45 0.64 8.92 -7.61
N HIS A 46 1.52 9.75 -8.17
CA HIS A 46 1.17 11.00 -8.85
C HIS A 46 2.02 11.16 -10.11
N LEU A 47 1.41 10.92 -11.27
CA LEU A 47 2.01 11.08 -12.59
C LEU A 47 3.39 10.39 -12.70
N GLY A 48 3.46 9.11 -12.33
CA GLY A 48 4.68 8.30 -12.37
C GLY A 48 5.66 8.54 -11.21
N ARG A 49 5.43 9.54 -10.35
CA ARG A 49 6.15 9.72 -9.09
C ARG A 49 5.44 8.96 -7.98
N VAL A 50 6.19 8.25 -7.16
CA VAL A 50 5.64 7.49 -6.04
C VAL A 50 6.26 7.96 -4.73
N GLN A 51 5.41 8.17 -3.72
CA GLN A 51 5.83 8.37 -2.34
C GLN A 51 5.33 7.21 -1.47
N ALA A 52 6.12 6.84 -0.46
CA ALA A 52 5.78 5.76 0.47
C ALA A 52 5.73 6.30 1.91
N PHE A 53 4.56 6.22 2.54
CA PHE A 53 4.32 6.75 3.88
C PHE A 53 4.15 5.64 4.90
N THR A 54 4.78 5.79 6.06
CA THR A 54 4.55 4.90 7.21
C THR A 54 3.18 5.13 7.85
N ARG A 55 2.81 4.24 8.77
CA ARG A 55 1.63 4.40 9.65
C ARG A 55 1.49 5.74 10.35
N ASN A 56 2.60 6.40 10.67
CA ASN A 56 2.57 7.69 11.36
C ASN A 56 2.71 8.88 10.39
N GLY A 57 2.57 8.65 9.07
CA GLY A 57 2.65 9.69 8.05
C GLY A 57 4.06 10.14 7.69
N TYR A 58 5.11 9.51 8.21
CA TYR A 58 6.48 9.81 7.79
C TYR A 58 6.76 9.32 6.37
N ASP A 59 7.31 10.18 5.54
CA ASP A 59 7.77 9.85 4.19
C ASP A 59 9.05 9.01 4.27
N TRP A 60 8.96 7.75 3.84
CA TRP A 60 10.03 6.77 3.78
C TRP A 60 10.34 6.33 2.34
N THR A 61 10.06 7.20 1.35
CA THR A 61 10.30 6.92 -0.08
C THR A 61 11.71 6.39 -0.35
N ASP A 62 12.74 7.05 0.19
CA ASP A 62 14.14 6.63 0.01
C ASP A 62 14.48 5.29 0.68
N ARG A 63 13.71 4.88 1.70
CA ARG A 63 13.89 3.59 2.38
C ARG A 63 13.23 2.44 1.64
N TYR A 64 12.27 2.74 0.76
CA TYR A 64 11.43 1.80 0.04
C TYR A 64 11.68 1.81 -1.48
N LEU A 65 12.86 2.25 -1.94
CA LEU A 65 13.16 2.42 -3.37
C LEU A 65 12.73 1.25 -4.28
N PRO A 66 12.99 -0.04 -3.94
CA PRO A 66 12.50 -1.15 -4.77
C PRO A 66 10.97 -1.18 -4.94
N ILE A 67 10.23 -0.95 -3.84
CA ILE A 67 8.75 -0.92 -3.85
C ILE A 67 8.25 0.32 -4.61
N VAL A 68 8.87 1.48 -4.40
CA VAL A 68 8.54 2.75 -5.06
C VAL A 68 8.73 2.63 -6.57
N ARG A 69 9.85 2.05 -7.02
CA ARG A 69 10.14 1.81 -8.45
C ARG A 69 9.10 0.87 -9.06
N ALA A 70 8.82 -0.27 -8.43
CA ALA A 70 7.81 -1.20 -8.92
C ALA A 70 6.40 -0.56 -9.00
N ALA A 71 6.04 0.24 -8.00
CA ALA A 71 4.76 0.95 -8.00
C ALA A 71 4.67 2.03 -9.09
N ALA A 72 5.79 2.65 -9.49
CA ALA A 72 5.83 3.65 -10.56
C ALA A 72 5.49 3.05 -11.94
N GLU A 73 5.63 1.74 -12.11
CA GLU A 73 5.29 1.02 -13.35
C GLU A 73 3.79 0.70 -13.47
N LEU A 74 3.02 0.85 -12.38
CA LEU A 74 1.58 0.61 -12.40
C LEU A 74 0.87 1.59 -13.33
N LYS A 75 -0.13 1.09 -14.06
CA LYS A 75 -0.92 1.86 -15.03
C LYS A 75 -1.95 2.78 -14.34
N ALA A 76 -1.48 3.67 -13.48
CA ALA A 76 -2.28 4.68 -12.79
C ALA A 76 -1.61 6.05 -12.88
N LYS A 77 -2.39 7.07 -13.23
CA LYS A 77 -1.95 8.48 -13.13
C LYS A 77 -1.98 8.94 -11.68
N LEU A 78 -3.00 8.52 -10.93
CA LEU A 78 -3.21 8.87 -9.54
C LEU A 78 -3.68 7.64 -8.78
N ALA A 79 -3.02 7.27 -7.68
CA ALA A 79 -3.50 6.20 -6.81
C ALA A 79 -3.07 6.41 -5.36
N ILE A 80 -3.89 5.91 -4.43
CA ILE A 80 -3.49 5.71 -3.03
C ILE A 80 -3.75 4.24 -2.70
N ILE A 81 -2.67 3.51 -2.40
CA ILE A 81 -2.69 2.06 -2.14
C ILE A 81 -2.26 1.83 -0.69
N ASP A 82 -3.04 1.04 0.04
CA ASP A 82 -2.71 0.60 1.40
C ASP A 82 -2.19 -0.84 1.37
N GLY A 83 -1.15 -1.12 2.14
CA GLY A 83 -0.48 -2.40 2.13
C GLY A 83 0.54 -2.58 3.25
N GLU A 84 1.16 -3.75 3.27
CA GLU A 84 2.18 -4.12 4.25
C GLU A 84 3.52 -4.37 3.53
N ALA A 85 4.57 -3.65 3.93
CA ALA A 85 5.93 -3.93 3.48
C ALA A 85 6.55 -5.03 4.36
N THR A 86 7.06 -6.09 3.75
CA THR A 86 7.61 -7.27 4.43
C THR A 86 8.94 -7.68 3.83
N VAL A 87 9.66 -8.53 4.58
CA VAL A 87 10.74 -9.38 4.07
C VAL A 87 10.46 -10.77 4.62
N PHE A 88 10.59 -11.80 3.81
CA PHE A 88 10.45 -13.19 4.25
C PHE A 88 11.81 -13.77 4.62
N GLY A 89 11.85 -14.47 5.76
CA GLY A 89 13.00 -15.27 6.17
C GLY A 89 13.01 -16.64 5.48
N ALA A 90 14.02 -17.47 5.80
CA ALA A 90 14.18 -18.81 5.23
C ALA A 90 13.00 -19.77 5.54
N THR A 91 12.21 -19.48 6.57
CA THR A 91 11.03 -20.26 6.97
C THR A 91 9.75 -19.89 6.19
N GLY A 92 9.84 -18.94 5.25
CA GLY A 92 8.67 -18.44 4.52
C GLY A 92 7.72 -17.58 5.36
N ARG A 93 8.14 -17.16 6.56
CA ARG A 93 7.41 -16.22 7.42
C ARG A 93 8.03 -14.82 7.34
N PRO A 94 7.25 -13.75 7.54
CA PRO A 94 7.80 -12.42 7.66
C PRO A 94 8.87 -12.36 8.78
N ASP A 95 10.03 -11.79 8.46
CA ASP A 95 11.16 -11.57 9.38
C ASP A 95 11.36 -10.07 9.55
N PHE A 96 10.96 -9.60 10.72
CA PHE A 96 11.02 -8.18 11.07
C PHE A 96 12.44 -7.64 11.19
N GLN A 97 13.38 -8.46 11.66
CA GLN A 97 14.79 -8.05 11.72
C GLN A 97 15.39 -7.97 10.32
N ALA A 98 15.04 -8.91 9.44
CA ALA A 98 15.43 -8.86 8.05
C ALA A 98 14.86 -7.62 7.34
N LEU A 99 13.57 -7.30 7.56
CA LEU A 99 12.97 -6.08 7.02
C LEU A 99 13.78 -4.84 7.38
N ARG A 100 14.13 -4.67 8.67
CA ARG A 100 14.95 -3.53 9.12
C ARG A 100 16.31 -3.45 8.43
N ARG A 101 16.95 -4.60 8.15
CA ARG A 101 18.24 -4.65 7.45
C ARG A 101 18.12 -4.33 5.95
N GLU A 102 16.96 -4.57 5.34
CA GLU A 102 16.75 -4.34 3.90
C GLU A 102 16.30 -2.92 3.58
N LEU A 103 15.67 -2.22 4.52
CA LEU A 103 15.29 -0.82 4.34
C LEU A 103 16.50 0.08 4.02
N GLY A 104 16.35 0.95 3.02
CA GLY A 104 17.40 1.86 2.55
C GLY A 104 18.39 1.23 1.58
N LYS A 105 18.31 -0.08 1.32
CA LYS A 105 19.08 -0.70 0.23
C LYS A 105 18.33 -0.49 -1.09
N ALA A 106 18.85 0.41 -1.92
CA ALA A 106 18.25 0.76 -3.22
C ALA A 106 18.00 -0.45 -4.14
N GLU A 107 18.86 -1.46 -4.05
CA GLU A 107 18.84 -2.67 -4.89
C GLU A 107 18.39 -3.92 -4.11
N SER A 108 17.64 -3.77 -3.00
CA SER A 108 17.09 -4.93 -2.30
C SER A 108 16.10 -5.68 -3.18
N THR A 109 16.30 -6.99 -3.32
CA THR A 109 15.38 -7.91 -3.99
C THR A 109 14.44 -8.63 -3.02
N LYS A 110 14.54 -8.32 -1.72
CA LYS A 110 13.83 -9.02 -0.65
C LYS A 110 12.59 -8.31 -0.14
N LEU A 111 12.49 -7.00 -0.39
CA LEU A 111 11.34 -6.19 0.00
C LEU A 111 10.13 -6.58 -0.84
N VAL A 112 9.04 -6.95 -0.18
CA VAL A 112 7.75 -7.27 -0.80
C VAL A 112 6.70 -6.30 -0.24
N PHE A 113 5.82 -5.81 -1.11
CA PHE A 113 4.68 -4.99 -0.71
C PHE A 113 3.38 -5.76 -0.96
N HIS A 114 2.68 -6.12 0.11
CA HIS A 114 1.38 -6.76 0.06
C HIS A 114 0.28 -5.71 0.08
N ALA A 115 -0.12 -5.24 -1.10
CA ALA A 115 -1.26 -4.33 -1.23
C ALA A 115 -2.57 -5.05 -0.87
N PHE A 116 -3.37 -4.44 0.02
CA PHE A 116 -4.66 -5.01 0.44
C PHE A 116 -5.85 -4.05 0.25
N ASP A 117 -5.63 -2.74 0.05
CA ASP A 117 -6.72 -1.81 -0.27
C ASP A 117 -6.32 -0.74 -1.30
N LEU A 118 -7.31 -0.19 -1.98
CA LEU A 118 -7.16 0.90 -2.95
C LEU A 118 -8.13 2.01 -2.56
N LEU A 119 -7.58 3.13 -2.08
CA LEU A 119 -8.35 4.23 -1.50
C LEU A 119 -8.71 5.29 -2.55
N HIS A 120 -7.91 5.42 -3.61
CA HIS A 120 -8.14 6.35 -4.70
C HIS A 120 -7.57 5.81 -6.01
N LEU A 121 -8.24 6.07 -7.14
CA LEU A 121 -7.74 5.75 -8.47
C LEU A 121 -8.21 6.77 -9.51
N ASN A 122 -7.27 7.42 -10.21
CA ASN A 122 -7.49 8.30 -11.37
C ASN A 122 -8.65 9.30 -11.20
N GLY A 123 -8.66 10.03 -10.08
CA GLY A 123 -9.63 11.07 -9.76
C GLY A 123 -10.87 10.58 -9.00
N LYS A 124 -11.00 9.28 -8.76
CA LYS A 124 -12.08 8.70 -7.97
C LYS A 124 -11.60 8.33 -6.57
N ASP A 125 -12.20 8.96 -5.56
CA ASP A 125 -12.13 8.51 -4.17
C ASP A 125 -12.97 7.23 -4.01
N LEU A 126 -12.34 6.15 -3.54
CA LEU A 126 -12.97 4.84 -3.39
C LEU A 126 -13.34 4.53 -1.94
N ARG A 127 -13.00 5.39 -0.97
CA ARG A 127 -13.22 5.10 0.47
C ARG A 127 -14.68 4.87 0.83
N GLY A 128 -15.60 5.51 0.12
CA GLY A 128 -17.05 5.32 0.28
C GLY A 128 -17.60 4.06 -0.42
N ALA A 129 -16.82 3.38 -1.25
CA ALA A 129 -17.26 2.18 -1.98
C ALA A 129 -17.17 0.92 -1.10
N PRO A 130 -18.00 -0.11 -1.38
CA PRO A 130 -17.88 -1.41 -0.72
C PRO A 130 -16.48 -2.02 -0.83
N LEU A 131 -16.00 -2.67 0.24
CA LEU A 131 -14.66 -3.26 0.31
C LEU A 131 -14.33 -4.17 -0.89
N LEU A 132 -15.28 -5.00 -1.33
CA LEU A 132 -15.09 -5.89 -2.47
C LEU A 132 -14.91 -5.13 -3.80
N GLU A 133 -15.51 -3.96 -3.97
CA GLU A 133 -15.29 -3.14 -5.17
C GLU A 133 -13.88 -2.55 -5.18
N ARG A 134 -13.39 -2.08 -4.03
CA ARG A 134 -12.02 -1.59 -3.88
C ARG A 134 -11.00 -2.69 -4.15
N LYS A 135 -11.22 -3.90 -3.62
CA LYS A 135 -10.36 -5.07 -3.88
C LYS A 135 -10.36 -5.49 -5.34
N ARG A 136 -11.52 -5.48 -6.02
CA ARG A 136 -11.58 -5.75 -7.47
C ARG A 136 -10.83 -4.69 -8.27
N ALA A 137 -10.92 -3.42 -7.88
CA ALA A 137 -10.17 -2.35 -8.51
C ALA A 137 -8.66 -2.50 -8.29
N LEU A 138 -8.24 -2.82 -7.06
CA LEU A 138 -6.85 -3.12 -6.74
C LEU A 138 -6.32 -4.29 -7.57
N GLN A 139 -7.08 -5.39 -7.66
CA GLN A 139 -6.69 -6.56 -8.43
C GLN A 139 -6.48 -6.23 -9.93
N ARG A 140 -7.33 -5.36 -10.50
CA ARG A 140 -7.16 -4.91 -11.90
C ARG A 140 -5.96 -4.01 -12.09
N LEU A 141 -5.56 -3.26 -11.07
CA LEU A 141 -4.39 -2.38 -11.13
C LEU A 141 -3.07 -3.18 -11.05
N LEU A 142 -3.05 -4.27 -10.30
CA LEU A 142 -1.86 -5.10 -10.07
C LEU A 142 -1.63 -6.21 -11.11
N LYS A 143 -2.57 -6.43 -12.03
CA LYS A 143 -2.47 -7.41 -13.13
C LYS A 143 -2.11 -6.71 -14.44
#